data_AF-X1B623-F1
#
_entry.id   AF-X1B623-F1
#
_cell.length_a   1.000
_cell.length_b   1.000
_cell.length_c   1.000
_cell.angle_alpha   90.00
_cell.angle_beta   90.00
_cell.angle_gamma   90.00
#
_symmetry.space_group_name_H-M   'P 1'
#
loop_
_entity.id
_entity.type
_entity.pdbx_description
1 polymer ?
#
loop_
_entity_poly.entity_id
_entity_poly.type
_entity_poly.pdbx_seq_one_letter_code
_entity_poly.pdbx_strand_id
1 'polypeptide(L)'
;MFKSLYIMDENGLLLYSKNFMKHQYDENILIGFFTSIANFSREALGGVVKNLNLGQNNKLILLPNTEERLLGAAIVGDNDNEELISRILKNVLQDFIDTYSPEYEIEKILEEEMQHIVDSNLSDNILHSPLKRLILSWIIVGPLIYPLILLSIYATNFIYLILDLNRFLTQEFLFTRFLPALILLSIFNIIILFLIPNFVLGYLSPNRKIAFLNSIIYVGVSITLYFYSSEPNFAYIVISNLSLAVIFSLFFLFVGTRYSSRKFLTK
;
A
#
# COMPACT_ATOMS: atom_id res chain seq x y z
N MET A 1 -6.81 7.00 7.17
CA MET A 1 -8.01 7.81 7.02
C MET A 1 -7.80 9.23 7.52
N PHE A 2 -8.38 10.22 6.84
CA PHE A 2 -8.61 11.55 7.42
C PHE A 2 -9.51 11.42 8.64
N LYS A 3 -9.09 12.02 9.75
CA LYS A 3 -9.87 12.15 10.98
C LYS A 3 -10.48 13.54 11.05
N SER A 4 -9.69 14.55 10.71
CA SER A 4 -10.15 15.94 10.55
C SER A 4 -9.39 16.64 9.43
N LEU A 5 -10.04 17.59 8.78
CA LEU A 5 -9.49 18.48 7.76
C LEU A 5 -9.83 19.92 8.14
N TYR A 6 -8.87 20.82 7.95
CA TYR A 6 -9.02 22.25 8.22
C TYR A 6 -8.39 23.05 7.07
N ILE A 7 -9.04 24.14 6.69
CA ILE A 7 -8.50 25.17 5.81
C ILE A 7 -8.56 26.48 6.59
N MET A 8 -7.43 27.16 6.71
CA MET A 8 -7.32 28.43 7.41
C MET A 8 -6.48 29.42 6.62
N ASP A 9 -6.64 30.70 6.91
CA ASP A 9 -5.75 31.73 6.40
C ASP A 9 -4.43 31.78 7.19
N GLU A 10 -3.49 32.63 6.76
CA GLU A 10 -2.22 32.86 7.44
C GLU A 10 -2.35 33.46 8.85
N ASN A 11 -3.49 34.06 9.19
CA ASN A 11 -3.78 34.67 10.48
C ASN A 11 -4.42 33.68 11.47
N GLY A 12 -4.74 32.47 11.02
CA GLY A 12 -5.42 31.45 11.82
C GLY A 12 -6.94 31.60 11.84
N LEU A 13 -7.53 32.35 10.93
CA LEU A 13 -8.97 32.36 10.68
C LEU A 13 -9.36 31.03 10.03
N LEU A 14 -10.27 30.29 10.67
CA LEU A 14 -10.82 29.06 10.12
C LEU A 14 -11.80 29.39 8.99
N LEU A 15 -11.49 28.94 7.77
CA LEU A 15 -12.36 29.08 6.61
C LEU A 15 -13.27 27.86 6.45
N TYR A 16 -12.74 26.67 6.74
CA TYR A 16 -13.49 25.43 6.66
C TYR A 16 -12.92 24.38 7.62
N SER A 17 -13.79 23.63 8.30
CA SER A 17 -13.43 22.42 9.03
C SER A 17 -14.35 21.26 8.65
N LYS A 18 -13.77 20.06 8.62
CA LYS A 18 -14.54 18.81 8.58
C LYS A 18 -13.98 17.81 9.54
N ASN A 19 -14.83 17.29 10.42
CA ASN A 19 -14.51 16.17 11.29
C ASN A 19 -15.19 14.89 10.78
N PHE A 20 -14.41 13.85 10.57
CA PHE A 20 -14.87 12.52 10.13
C PHE A 20 -15.02 11.53 11.30
N MET A 21 -14.60 11.92 12.51
CA MET A 21 -14.68 11.12 13.72
C MET A 21 -15.95 11.43 14.52
N LYS A 22 -16.40 10.44 15.32
CA LYS A 22 -17.54 10.63 16.24
C LYS A 22 -17.27 11.61 17.38
N HIS A 23 -16.00 11.80 17.75
CA HIS A 23 -15.61 12.73 18.81
C HIS A 23 -15.07 14.01 18.19
N GLN A 24 -15.63 15.14 18.60
CA GLN A 24 -15.14 16.45 18.23
C GLN A 24 -13.97 16.86 19.13
N TYR A 25 -12.87 17.25 18.51
CA TYR A 25 -11.85 18.04 19.17
C TYR A 25 -12.36 19.47 19.32
N ASP A 26 -11.87 20.19 20.33
CA ASP A 26 -12.08 21.63 20.43
C ASP A 26 -11.31 22.32 19.29
N GLU A 27 -12.04 22.86 18.33
CA GLU A 27 -11.48 23.44 17.11
C GLU A 27 -10.61 24.66 17.43
N ASN A 28 -10.97 25.46 18.43
CA ASN A 28 -10.21 26.66 18.79
C ASN A 28 -8.82 26.29 19.34
N ILE A 29 -8.75 25.23 20.14
CA ILE A 29 -7.48 24.72 20.67
C ILE A 29 -6.60 24.19 19.53
N LEU A 30 -7.19 23.45 18.58
CA LEU A 30 -6.45 22.90 17.44
C LEU A 30 -5.93 23.99 16.51
N ILE A 31 -6.76 24.99 16.19
CA ILE A 31 -6.35 26.14 15.37
C ILE A 31 -5.18 26.86 16.04
N GLY A 32 -5.31 27.21 17.33
CA GLY A 32 -4.24 27.87 18.07
C GLY A 32 -2.94 27.06 18.07
N PHE A 33 -3.04 25.75 18.22
CA PHE A 33 -1.89 24.84 18.15
C PHE A 33 -1.26 24.79 16.74
N PHE A 34 -2.04 24.65 15.68
CA PHE A 34 -1.55 24.57 14.29
C PHE A 34 -0.87 25.87 13.87
N THR A 35 -1.50 27.02 14.16
CA THR A 35 -0.94 28.35 13.87
C THR A 35 0.36 28.57 14.65
N SER A 36 0.39 28.19 15.93
CA SER A 36 1.61 28.28 16.75
C SER A 36 2.76 27.45 16.18
N ILE A 37 2.49 26.22 15.73
CA ILE A 37 3.50 25.36 15.10
C ILE A 37 3.97 25.93 13.77
N ALA A 38 3.03 26.37 12.92
CA ALA A 38 3.36 26.92 11.62
C ALA A 38 4.26 28.16 11.75
N ASN A 39 3.91 29.07 12.67
CA ASN A 39 4.67 30.28 12.95
C ASN A 39 6.02 29.97 13.61
N PHE A 40 6.04 29.13 14.64
CA PHE A 40 7.29 28.68 15.28
C PHE A 40 8.23 28.06 14.26
N SER A 41 7.73 27.17 13.41
CA SER A 41 8.53 26.50 12.40
C SER A 41 9.08 27.48 11.39
N ARG A 42 8.26 28.42 10.92
CA ARG A 42 8.68 29.44 9.94
C ARG A 42 9.82 30.28 10.50
N GLU A 43 9.71 30.68 11.76
CA GLU A 43 10.71 31.50 12.45
C GLU A 43 11.99 30.71 12.77
N ALA A 44 11.86 29.52 13.37
CA ALA A 44 12.98 28.76 13.88
C ALA A 44 13.72 27.94 12.80
N LEU A 45 13.01 27.50 11.75
CA LEU A 45 13.50 26.55 10.75
C LEU A 45 13.47 27.12 9.32
N GLY A 46 12.99 28.35 9.12
CA GLY A 46 12.89 28.97 7.80
C GLY A 46 11.83 28.34 6.88
N GLY A 47 10.88 27.56 7.42
CA GLY A 47 9.83 26.87 6.66
C GLY A 47 8.78 26.23 7.57
N VAL A 48 7.70 25.68 7.02
CA VAL A 48 6.63 25.04 7.84
C VAL A 48 6.91 23.55 8.03
N VAL A 49 6.83 23.06 9.28
CA VAL A 49 6.87 21.63 9.61
C VAL A 49 5.72 20.96 8.89
N LYS A 50 6.04 20.08 7.93
CA LYS A 50 5.04 19.41 7.12
C LYS A 50 4.27 18.35 7.91
N ASN A 51 4.95 17.62 8.80
CA ASN A 51 4.38 16.49 9.52
C ASN A 51 4.74 16.56 11.00
N LEU A 52 3.76 16.33 11.87
CA LEU A 52 3.95 16.23 13.32
C LEU A 52 3.24 14.98 13.85
N ASN A 53 3.94 14.17 14.64
CA ASN A 53 3.32 13.04 15.34
C ASN A 53 2.59 13.57 16.58
N LEU A 54 1.26 13.35 16.66
CA LEU A 54 0.43 13.76 17.79
C LEU A 54 0.29 12.64 18.85
N GLY A 55 0.89 11.46 18.61
CA GLY A 55 0.73 10.29 19.44
C GLY A 55 -0.64 9.61 19.27
N GLN A 56 -0.84 8.49 19.95
CA GLN A 56 -2.12 7.75 19.96
C GLN A 56 -2.72 7.47 18.56
N ASN A 57 -1.88 7.06 17.61
CA ASN A 57 -2.28 6.80 16.21
C ASN A 57 -2.83 8.05 15.48
N ASN A 58 -2.35 9.24 15.85
CA ASN A 58 -2.67 10.51 15.19
C ASN A 58 -1.39 11.17 14.68
N LYS A 59 -1.46 11.72 13.47
CA LYS A 59 -0.45 12.62 12.94
C LYS A 59 -1.11 13.82 12.28
N LEU A 60 -0.47 14.97 12.40
CA LEU A 60 -0.83 16.22 11.77
C LEU A 60 0.00 16.38 10.50
N ILE A 61 -0.66 16.73 9.41
CA ILE A 61 -0.04 17.12 8.14
C ILE A 61 -0.44 18.57 7.85
N LEU A 62 0.55 19.44 7.67
CA LEU A 62 0.39 20.85 7.35
C LEU A 62 0.89 21.11 5.93
N LEU A 63 0.07 21.80 5.15
CA LEU A 63 0.35 22.16 3.76
C LEU A 63 0.12 23.66 3.58
N PRO A 64 1.19 24.49 3.68
CA PRO A 64 1.07 25.92 3.39
C PRO A 64 0.96 26.16 1.88
N ASN A 65 0.12 27.12 1.49
CA ASN A 65 0.13 27.76 0.18
C ASN A 65 0.48 29.24 0.37
N THR A 66 1.71 29.60 0.00
CA THR A 66 2.24 30.96 0.19
C THR A 66 1.69 31.98 -0.80
N GLU A 67 1.18 31.55 -1.95
CA GLU A 67 0.66 32.45 -3.00
C GLU A 67 -0.70 33.01 -2.56
N GLU A 68 -1.58 32.13 -2.11
CA GLU A 68 -2.93 32.47 -1.64
C GLU A 68 -3.00 32.74 -0.12
N ARG A 69 -1.88 32.63 0.59
CA ARG A 69 -1.78 32.82 2.05
C ARG A 69 -2.73 31.91 2.84
N LEU A 70 -2.87 30.68 2.38
CA LEU A 70 -3.71 29.64 3.01
C LEU A 70 -2.85 28.56 3.65
N LEU A 71 -3.42 27.87 4.64
CA LEU A 71 -2.85 26.71 5.29
C LEU A 71 -3.89 25.60 5.33
N GLY A 72 -3.61 24.52 4.61
CA GLY A 72 -4.33 23.26 4.77
C GLY A 72 -3.76 22.47 5.95
N ALA A 73 -4.60 21.95 6.82
CA ALA A 73 -4.20 21.05 7.90
C ALA A 73 -5.07 19.79 7.92
N ALA A 74 -4.45 18.65 8.21
CA ALA A 74 -5.16 17.38 8.31
C ALA A 74 -4.66 16.56 9.50
N ILE A 75 -5.58 16.07 10.32
CA ILE A 75 -5.28 15.01 11.29
C ILE A 75 -5.64 13.68 10.64
N VAL A 76 -4.68 12.76 10.57
CA VAL A 76 -4.84 11.44 9.95
C VAL A 76 -4.30 10.34 10.85
N GLY A 77 -4.54 9.08 10.47
CA GLY A 77 -3.93 7.94 11.16
C GLY A 77 -2.42 7.88 10.94
N ASP A 78 -1.67 7.40 11.95
CA ASP A 78 -0.22 7.18 11.85
C ASP A 78 0.13 6.34 10.61
N ASN A 79 -0.60 5.24 10.41
CA ASN A 79 -0.33 4.25 9.37
C ASN A 79 -0.58 4.71 7.92
N ASP A 80 -1.23 5.86 7.70
CA ASP A 80 -1.52 6.34 6.35
C ASP A 80 -0.28 6.84 5.64
N ASN A 81 -0.28 6.85 4.31
CA ASN A 81 0.87 7.37 3.58
C ASN A 81 0.86 8.91 3.54
N GLU A 82 1.94 9.55 3.98
CA GLU A 82 2.06 11.02 4.06
C GLU A 82 2.01 11.70 2.68
N GLU A 83 2.61 11.08 1.67
CA GLU A 83 2.64 11.57 0.29
C GLU A 83 1.23 11.56 -0.33
N LEU A 84 0.47 10.49 -0.07
CA LEU A 84 -0.94 10.38 -0.48
C LEU A 84 -1.80 11.44 0.19
N ILE A 85 -1.69 11.61 1.51
CA ILE A 85 -2.45 12.62 2.26
C ILE A 85 -2.12 14.02 1.76
N SER A 86 -0.83 14.33 1.61
CA SER A 86 -0.38 15.65 1.15
C SER A 86 -0.92 15.95 -0.25
N ARG A 87 -0.96 14.95 -1.14
CA ARG A 87 -1.56 15.09 -2.47
C ARG A 87 -3.06 15.35 -2.41
N ILE A 88 -3.80 14.59 -1.60
CA ILE A 88 -5.25 14.80 -1.43
C ILE A 88 -5.51 16.20 -0.86
N LEU A 89 -4.79 16.57 0.20
CA LEU A 89 -4.93 17.89 0.84
C LEU A 89 -4.57 19.02 -0.13
N LYS A 90 -3.57 18.82 -1.00
CA LYS A 90 -3.21 19.78 -2.05
C LYS A 90 -4.34 19.95 -3.06
N ASN A 91 -4.94 18.86 -3.53
CA ASN A 91 -6.04 18.93 -4.48
C ASN A 91 -7.27 19.59 -3.87
N VAL A 92 -7.64 19.23 -2.62
CA VAL A 92 -8.74 19.88 -1.90
C VAL A 92 -8.49 21.38 -1.74
N LEU A 93 -7.25 21.77 -1.40
CA LEU A 93 -6.90 23.19 -1.27
C LEU A 93 -6.93 23.92 -2.61
N GLN A 94 -6.50 23.26 -3.70
CA GLN A 94 -6.56 23.85 -5.03
C GLN A 94 -8.00 24.04 -5.51
N ASP A 95 -8.85 23.04 -5.36
CA ASP A 95 -10.27 23.12 -5.73
C ASP A 95 -11.00 24.19 -4.88
N PHE A 96 -10.61 24.35 -3.61
CA PHE A 96 -11.08 25.45 -2.75
C PHE A 96 -10.70 26.82 -3.33
N ILE A 97 -9.43 27.01 -3.70
CA ILE A 97 -8.94 28.25 -4.30
C ILE A 97 -9.67 28.52 -5.62
N ASP A 98 -9.78 27.52 -6.50
CA ASP A 98 -10.41 27.68 -7.81
C ASP A 98 -11.91 28.07 -7.71
N THR A 99 -12.55 27.71 -6.60
CA THR A 99 -13.98 27.99 -6.35
C THR A 99 -14.22 29.34 -5.66
N TYR A 100 -13.42 29.67 -4.63
CA TYR A 100 -13.68 30.82 -3.74
C TYR A 100 -12.69 31.98 -3.88
N SER A 101 -11.62 31.83 -4.68
CA SER A 101 -10.71 32.93 -5.01
C SER A 101 -11.46 34.01 -5.83
N PRO A 102 -11.14 35.30 -5.67
CA PRO A 102 -10.05 35.86 -4.84
C PRO A 102 -10.47 36.28 -3.43
N GLU A 103 -11.76 36.22 -3.09
CA GLU A 103 -12.30 36.71 -1.81
C GLU A 103 -12.79 35.55 -0.93
N TYR A 104 -11.94 35.13 0.02
CA TYR A 104 -12.22 34.04 0.95
C TYR A 104 -13.16 34.45 2.11
N GLU A 105 -14.36 34.93 1.79
CA GLU A 105 -15.37 35.29 2.79
C GLU A 105 -16.11 34.06 3.32
N ILE A 106 -16.09 33.86 4.65
CA ILE A 106 -16.73 32.71 5.33
C ILE A 106 -18.21 32.57 4.94
N GLU A 107 -18.91 33.69 4.76
CA GLU A 107 -20.34 33.75 4.42
C GLU A 107 -20.64 33.23 3.01
N LYS A 108 -19.66 33.29 2.09
CA LYS A 108 -19.76 32.79 0.72
C LYS A 108 -19.40 31.30 0.61
N ILE A 109 -18.75 30.72 1.62
CA ILE A 109 -18.32 29.32 1.62
C ILE A 109 -19.52 28.42 1.92
N LEU A 110 -19.99 27.70 0.91
CA LEU A 110 -21.11 26.77 1.05
C LEU A 110 -20.63 25.41 1.54
N GLU A 111 -21.15 24.96 2.70
CA GLU A 111 -20.73 23.68 3.29
C GLU A 111 -21.00 22.49 2.36
N GLU A 112 -22.11 22.51 1.61
CA GLU A 112 -22.48 21.44 0.66
C GLU A 112 -21.49 21.32 -0.51
N GLU A 113 -21.04 22.45 -1.04
CA GLU A 113 -20.09 22.50 -2.15
C GLU A 113 -18.70 22.07 -1.68
N MET A 114 -18.29 22.51 -0.49
CA MET A 114 -17.08 22.04 0.15
C MET A 114 -17.10 20.54 0.47
N GLN A 115 -18.25 20.03 0.91
CA GLN A 115 -18.43 18.61 1.13
C GLN A 115 -18.25 17.84 -0.20
N HIS A 116 -18.78 18.35 -1.30
CA HIS A 116 -18.59 17.77 -2.62
C HIS A 116 -17.12 17.78 -3.07
N ILE A 117 -16.39 18.88 -2.85
CA ILE A 117 -14.94 18.99 -3.15
C ILE A 117 -14.13 17.96 -2.33
N VAL A 118 -14.44 17.84 -1.04
CA VAL A 118 -13.76 16.90 -0.15
C VAL A 118 -14.08 15.46 -0.53
N ASP A 119 -15.34 15.14 -0.77
CA ASP A 119 -15.77 13.79 -1.10
C ASP A 119 -15.28 13.35 -2.50
N SER A 120 -15.25 14.25 -3.49
CA SER A 120 -14.71 13.94 -4.82
C SER A 120 -13.23 13.54 -4.74
N ASN A 121 -12.43 14.31 -4.00
CA ASN A 121 -11.00 14.05 -3.80
C ASN A 121 -10.71 12.80 -2.93
N LEU A 122 -11.59 12.49 -1.97
CA LEU A 122 -11.44 11.32 -1.12
C LEU A 122 -11.94 10.02 -1.77
N SER A 123 -13.02 10.08 -2.57
CA SER A 123 -13.73 8.91 -3.09
C SER A 123 -12.83 7.93 -3.85
N ASP A 124 -11.92 8.44 -4.69
CA ASP A 124 -10.97 7.64 -5.47
C ASP A 124 -9.88 6.97 -4.63
N ASN A 125 -9.66 7.47 -3.41
CA ASN A 125 -8.56 7.09 -2.54
C ASN A 125 -9.02 6.28 -1.30
N ILE A 126 -10.33 6.08 -1.09
CA ILE A 126 -10.86 5.32 0.04
C ILE A 126 -10.84 3.82 -0.24
N LEU A 127 -10.19 3.09 0.67
CA LEU A 127 -10.22 1.63 0.68
C LEU A 127 -11.63 1.08 0.93
N HIS A 128 -12.09 0.24 0.00
CA HIS A 128 -13.25 -0.63 0.22
C HIS A 128 -12.96 -1.64 1.35
N SER A 129 -14.03 -2.18 1.96
CA SER A 129 -13.95 -3.09 3.13
C SER A 129 -12.82 -4.14 3.00
N PRO A 130 -11.98 -4.34 4.04
CA PRO A 130 -10.86 -5.28 4.02
C PRO A 130 -11.29 -6.70 3.62
N LEU A 131 -12.47 -7.13 4.06
CA LEU A 131 -13.01 -8.45 3.76
C LEU A 131 -13.38 -8.61 2.28
N LYS A 132 -13.99 -7.59 1.66
CA LYS A 132 -14.33 -7.60 0.23
C LYS A 132 -13.07 -7.70 -0.64
N ARG A 133 -12.00 -6.97 -0.28
CA ARG A 133 -10.73 -7.04 -1.02
C ARG A 133 -10.00 -8.35 -0.80
N LEU A 134 -10.09 -8.96 0.38
CA LEU A 134 -9.57 -10.30 0.63
C LEU A 134 -10.25 -11.31 -0.30
N ILE A 135 -11.58 -11.30 -0.35
CA ILE A 135 -12.35 -12.17 -1.26
C ILE A 135 -11.93 -11.90 -2.72
N LEU A 136 -11.88 -10.64 -3.15
CA LEU A 136 -11.46 -10.26 -4.50
C LEU A 136 -10.04 -10.75 -4.82
N SER A 137 -9.12 -10.67 -3.85
CA SER A 137 -7.75 -11.13 -4.03
C SER A 137 -7.69 -12.63 -4.29
N TRP A 138 -8.53 -13.42 -3.62
CA TRP A 138 -8.64 -14.86 -3.86
C TRP A 138 -9.40 -15.21 -5.14
N ILE A 139 -10.37 -14.40 -5.56
CA ILE A 139 -11.03 -14.55 -6.87
C ILE A 139 -10.02 -14.38 -8.01
N ILE A 140 -9.03 -13.49 -7.86
CA ILE A 140 -7.99 -13.26 -8.86
C ILE A 140 -6.88 -14.31 -8.75
N VAL A 141 -6.37 -14.53 -7.53
CA VAL A 141 -5.20 -15.37 -7.29
C VAL A 141 -5.54 -16.86 -7.36
N GLY A 142 -6.71 -17.28 -6.87
CA GLY A 142 -7.13 -18.68 -6.82
C GLY A 142 -7.10 -19.38 -8.19
N PRO A 143 -7.72 -18.81 -9.23
CA PRO A 143 -7.66 -19.35 -10.59
C PRO A 143 -6.26 -19.34 -11.20
N LEU A 144 -5.36 -18.45 -10.74
CA LEU A 144 -3.98 -18.38 -11.22
C LEU A 144 -3.09 -19.48 -10.62
N ILE A 145 -3.46 -20.08 -9.48
CA ILE A 145 -2.60 -21.07 -8.82
C ILE A 145 -2.36 -22.29 -9.70
N TYR A 146 -3.43 -22.89 -10.22
CA TYR A 146 -3.35 -24.08 -11.05
C TYR A 146 -2.49 -23.89 -12.32
N PRO A 147 -2.71 -22.86 -13.17
CA PRO A 147 -1.88 -22.66 -14.34
C PRO A 147 -0.43 -22.30 -13.99
N LEU A 148 -0.17 -21.61 -12.88
CA LEU A 148 1.21 -21.34 -12.44
C LEU A 148 1.93 -22.62 -12.00
N ILE A 149 1.24 -23.54 -11.32
CA ILE A 149 1.78 -24.86 -10.98
C ILE A 149 2.06 -25.66 -12.26
N LEU A 150 1.11 -25.72 -13.20
CA LEU A 150 1.33 -26.40 -14.48
C LEU A 150 2.51 -25.79 -15.24
N LEU A 151 2.57 -24.46 -15.34
CA LEU A 151 3.68 -23.75 -15.99
C LEU A 151 5.01 -24.11 -15.34
N SER A 152 5.07 -24.18 -14.01
CA SER A 152 6.26 -24.60 -13.28
C SER A 152 6.65 -26.05 -13.57
N ILE A 153 5.69 -26.99 -13.62
CA ILE A 153 5.95 -28.39 -13.98
C ILE A 153 6.47 -28.47 -15.42
N TYR A 154 5.82 -27.81 -16.38
CA TYR A 154 6.25 -27.80 -17.78
C TYR A 154 7.62 -27.16 -17.98
N ALA A 155 7.88 -26.02 -17.33
CA ALA A 155 9.20 -25.36 -17.37
C ALA A 155 10.28 -26.29 -16.82
N THR A 156 9.95 -27.04 -15.77
CA THR A 156 10.88 -28.01 -15.19
C THR A 156 11.17 -29.14 -16.17
N ASN A 157 10.13 -29.79 -16.70
CA ASN A 157 10.26 -30.88 -17.66
C ASN A 157 11.03 -30.47 -18.93
N PHE A 158 10.79 -29.25 -19.43
CA PHE A 158 11.50 -28.71 -20.59
C PHE A 158 13.01 -28.63 -20.34
N ILE A 159 13.42 -28.19 -19.15
CA ILE A 159 14.85 -28.10 -18.79
C ILE A 159 15.47 -29.48 -18.62
N TYR A 160 14.76 -30.43 -17.99
CA TYR A 160 15.22 -31.83 -17.89
C TYR A 160 15.48 -32.44 -19.27
N LEU A 161 14.62 -32.14 -20.24
CA LEU A 161 14.75 -32.60 -21.62
C LEU A 161 15.93 -31.93 -22.34
N ILE A 162 16.08 -30.60 -22.24
CA ILE A 162 17.17 -29.87 -22.90
C ILE A 162 18.55 -30.24 -22.36
N LEU A 163 18.65 -30.43 -21.05
CA LEU A 163 19.92 -30.73 -20.39
C LEU A 163 20.26 -32.23 -20.37
N ASP A 164 19.40 -33.07 -20.96
CA ASP A 164 19.57 -34.54 -21.05
C ASP A 164 19.83 -35.17 -19.66
N LEU A 165 19.09 -34.69 -18.65
CA LEU A 165 19.31 -35.04 -17.24
C LEU A 165 18.80 -36.45 -16.87
N ASN A 166 18.24 -37.18 -17.83
CA ASN A 166 17.74 -38.54 -17.66
C ASN A 166 18.83 -39.61 -17.81
N ARG A 167 20.07 -39.24 -18.16
CA ARG A 167 21.21 -40.16 -18.28
C ARG A 167 21.94 -40.35 -16.95
N PHE A 168 22.65 -41.47 -16.81
CA PHE A 168 23.52 -41.73 -15.66
C PHE A 168 24.50 -40.57 -15.43
N LEU A 169 24.33 -39.86 -14.32
CA LEU A 169 25.11 -38.68 -13.98
C LEU A 169 26.47 -39.13 -13.42
N THR A 170 27.56 -38.78 -14.11
CA THR A 170 28.89 -38.84 -13.51
C THR A 170 28.99 -37.78 -12.40
N GLN A 171 29.80 -38.02 -11.37
CA GLN A 171 29.93 -37.12 -10.22
C GLN A 171 30.31 -35.69 -10.65
N GLU A 172 31.19 -35.55 -11.65
CA GLU A 172 31.58 -34.25 -12.23
C GLU A 172 30.41 -33.52 -12.90
N PHE A 173 29.59 -34.24 -13.68
CA PHE A 173 28.40 -33.67 -14.33
C PHE A 173 27.35 -33.23 -13.29
N LEU A 174 27.25 -33.97 -12.19
CA LEU A 174 26.36 -33.69 -11.07
C LEU A 174 26.64 -32.30 -10.46
N PHE A 175 27.90 -31.97 -10.19
CA PHE A 175 28.26 -30.71 -9.54
C PHE A 175 28.40 -29.52 -10.49
N THR A 176 28.87 -29.75 -11.72
CA THR A 176 29.17 -28.67 -12.68
C THR A 176 27.97 -28.23 -13.51
N ARG A 177 26.98 -29.12 -13.74
CA ARG A 177 25.85 -28.85 -14.64
C ARG A 177 24.50 -29.11 -14.00
N PHE A 178 24.30 -30.27 -13.38
CA PHE A 178 23.00 -30.65 -12.82
C PHE A 178 22.59 -29.78 -11.63
N LEU A 179 23.43 -29.70 -10.59
CA LEU A 179 23.11 -28.95 -9.38
C LEU A 179 22.90 -27.44 -9.66
N PRO A 180 23.76 -26.75 -10.44
CA PRO A 180 23.53 -25.35 -10.78
C PRO A 180 22.26 -25.12 -11.59
N ALA A 181 21.96 -26.00 -12.56
CA ALA A 181 20.72 -25.92 -13.34
C ALA A 181 19.49 -26.12 -12.46
N LEU A 182 19.54 -27.10 -11.55
CA LEU A 182 18.46 -27.37 -10.60
C LEU A 182 18.23 -26.17 -9.67
N ILE A 183 19.30 -25.54 -9.16
CA ILE A 183 19.21 -24.33 -8.34
C ILE A 183 18.56 -23.19 -9.13
N LEU A 184 19.03 -22.91 -10.35
CA LEU A 184 18.52 -21.81 -11.17
C LEU A 184 17.03 -22.01 -11.52
N LEU A 185 16.67 -23.25 -11.86
CA LEU A 185 15.30 -23.66 -12.12
C LEU A 185 14.42 -23.51 -10.89
N SER A 186 14.91 -23.94 -9.72
CA SER A 186 14.21 -23.81 -8.45
C SER A 186 13.93 -22.34 -8.12
N ILE A 187 14.92 -21.47 -8.30
CA ILE A 187 14.78 -20.02 -8.08
C ILE A 187 13.74 -19.45 -9.05
N PHE A 188 13.82 -19.77 -10.34
CA PHE A 188 12.91 -19.23 -11.34
C PHE A 188 11.46 -19.69 -11.11
N ASN A 189 11.26 -20.96 -10.77
CA ASN A 189 9.96 -21.49 -10.39
C ASN A 189 9.40 -20.76 -9.16
N ILE A 190 10.20 -20.58 -8.12
CA ILE A 190 9.77 -19.84 -6.92
C ILE A 190 9.39 -18.40 -7.26
N ILE A 191 10.18 -17.72 -8.10
CA ILE A 191 9.84 -16.37 -8.54
C ILE A 191 8.50 -16.37 -9.27
N ILE A 192 8.29 -17.25 -10.26
CA ILE A 192 7.02 -17.27 -11.02
C ILE A 192 5.83 -17.57 -10.12
N LEU A 193 5.94 -18.58 -9.25
CA LEU A 193 4.85 -19.02 -8.38
C LEU A 193 4.49 -17.97 -7.33
N PHE A 194 5.48 -17.29 -6.76
CA PHE A 194 5.25 -16.41 -5.61
C PHE A 194 5.27 -14.92 -5.94
N LEU A 195 5.76 -14.48 -7.10
CA LEU A 195 5.83 -13.06 -7.47
C LEU A 195 4.45 -12.45 -7.70
N ILE A 196 3.76 -12.89 -8.75
CA ILE A 196 2.49 -12.26 -9.19
C ILE A 196 1.42 -12.44 -8.09
N PRO A 197 1.23 -13.64 -7.53
CA PRO A 197 0.21 -13.86 -6.52
C PRO A 197 0.42 -13.03 -5.26
N ASN A 198 1.63 -13.02 -4.68
CA ASN A 198 1.87 -12.24 -3.45
C ASN A 198 1.88 -10.74 -3.70
N PHE A 199 2.32 -10.29 -4.87
CA PHE A 199 2.16 -8.89 -5.24
C PHE A 199 0.68 -8.49 -5.29
N VAL A 200 -0.19 -9.30 -5.93
CA VAL A 200 -1.64 -9.05 -5.99
C VAL A 200 -2.27 -9.09 -4.60
N LEU A 201 -1.93 -10.09 -3.77
CA LEU A 201 -2.42 -10.19 -2.39
C LEU A 201 -2.03 -8.95 -1.57
N GLY A 202 -0.78 -8.50 -1.69
CA GLY A 202 -0.27 -7.31 -1.00
C GLY A 202 -0.90 -6.01 -1.52
N TYR A 203 -1.06 -5.90 -2.84
CA TYR A 203 -1.69 -4.74 -3.47
C TYR A 203 -3.17 -4.60 -3.05
N LEU A 204 -3.88 -5.72 -2.94
CA LEU A 204 -5.29 -5.73 -2.55
C LEU A 204 -5.51 -5.69 -1.03
N SER A 205 -4.51 -6.05 -0.24
CA SER A 205 -4.59 -6.08 1.23
C SER A 205 -3.56 -5.12 1.86
N PRO A 206 -3.81 -3.80 1.92
CA PRO A 206 -2.85 -2.85 2.47
C PRO A 206 -2.61 -3.00 3.98
N ASN A 207 -3.52 -3.66 4.71
CA ASN A 207 -3.25 -4.05 6.09
C ASN A 207 -2.20 -5.17 6.11
N ARG A 208 -0.99 -4.84 6.59
CA ARG A 208 0.16 -5.75 6.65
C ARG A 208 -0.15 -7.09 7.33
N LYS A 209 -0.94 -7.09 8.41
CA LYS A 209 -1.28 -8.33 9.14
C LYS A 209 -2.14 -9.27 8.30
N ILE A 210 -3.14 -8.72 7.61
CA ILE A 210 -4.04 -9.49 6.74
C ILE A 210 -3.29 -9.97 5.50
N ALA A 211 -2.47 -9.10 4.90
CA ALA A 211 -1.62 -9.44 3.78
C ALA A 211 -0.68 -10.61 4.10
N PHE A 212 -0.04 -10.56 5.27
CA PHE A 212 0.85 -11.59 5.76
C PHE A 212 0.14 -12.93 5.93
N LEU A 213 -1.03 -12.93 6.57
CA LEU A 213 -1.84 -14.14 6.73
C LEU A 213 -2.24 -14.74 5.37
N ASN A 214 -2.69 -13.91 4.43
CA ASN A 214 -3.03 -14.33 3.07
C ASN A 214 -1.83 -14.96 2.34
N SER A 215 -0.63 -14.38 2.48
CA SER A 215 0.60 -14.92 1.90
C SER A 215 0.92 -16.31 2.44
N ILE A 216 0.79 -16.51 3.75
CA ILE A 216 0.99 -17.84 4.38
C ILE A 216 -0.03 -18.86 3.87
N ILE A 217 -1.32 -18.47 3.80
CA ILE A 217 -2.37 -19.36 3.28
C ILE A 217 -2.05 -19.72 1.82
N TYR A 218 -1.63 -18.75 1.00
CA TYR A 218 -1.23 -18.99 -0.37
C TYR A 218 -0.07 -19.99 -0.50
N VAL A 219 0.96 -19.85 0.33
CA VAL A 219 2.09 -20.79 0.38
C VAL A 219 1.60 -22.19 0.76
N GLY A 220 0.76 -22.32 1.79
CA GLY A 220 0.21 -23.61 2.21
C GLY A 220 -0.65 -24.29 1.14
N VAL A 221 -1.53 -23.51 0.48
CA VAL A 221 -2.37 -24.00 -0.63
C VAL A 221 -1.50 -24.44 -1.82
N SER A 222 -0.49 -23.66 -2.17
CA SER A 222 0.42 -23.97 -3.28
C SER A 222 1.17 -25.28 -3.02
N ILE A 223 1.74 -25.44 -1.82
CA ILE A 223 2.44 -26.68 -1.42
C ILE A 223 1.47 -27.88 -1.47
N THR A 224 0.26 -27.72 -0.95
CA THR A 224 -0.76 -28.78 -0.95
C THR A 224 -1.10 -29.19 -2.38
N LEU A 225 -1.34 -28.23 -3.28
CA LEU A 225 -1.64 -28.51 -4.68
C LEU A 225 -0.47 -29.17 -5.42
N TYR A 226 0.78 -28.84 -5.08
CA TYR A 226 1.95 -29.55 -5.61
C TYR A 226 1.96 -31.03 -5.24
N PHE A 227 1.61 -31.37 -4.00
CA PHE A 227 1.50 -32.78 -3.56
C PHE A 227 0.43 -33.56 -4.32
N TYR A 228 -0.65 -32.89 -4.74
CA TYR A 228 -1.73 -33.51 -5.54
C TYR A 228 -1.55 -33.36 -7.05
N SER A 229 -0.44 -32.78 -7.50
CA SER A 229 -0.16 -32.61 -8.94
C SER A 229 0.28 -33.93 -9.59
N SER A 230 0.29 -33.96 -10.93
CA SER A 230 0.70 -35.14 -11.71
C SER A 230 2.15 -35.58 -11.46
N GLU A 231 2.98 -34.70 -10.91
CA GLU A 231 4.41 -34.92 -10.68
C GLU A 231 4.78 -34.47 -9.26
N PRO A 232 4.40 -35.24 -8.22
CA PRO A 232 4.58 -34.85 -6.82
C PRO A 232 6.05 -34.73 -6.41
N ASN A 233 6.97 -35.33 -7.19
CA ASN A 233 8.40 -35.19 -6.98
C ASN A 233 8.87 -33.72 -7.14
N PHE A 234 8.15 -32.89 -7.88
CA PHE A 234 8.45 -31.47 -7.96
C PHE A 234 8.06 -30.67 -6.71
N ALA A 235 7.21 -31.22 -5.83
CA ALA A 235 6.96 -30.63 -4.51
C ALA A 235 8.27 -30.54 -3.70
N TYR A 236 9.19 -31.48 -3.86
CA TYR A 236 10.49 -31.45 -3.19
C TYR A 236 11.35 -30.25 -3.60
N ILE A 237 11.20 -29.71 -4.81
CA ILE A 237 11.92 -28.50 -5.25
C ILE A 237 11.46 -27.28 -4.43
N VAL A 238 10.13 -27.15 -4.25
CA VAL A 238 9.54 -26.05 -3.47
C VAL A 238 9.84 -26.23 -1.97
N ILE A 239 9.76 -27.45 -1.45
CA ILE A 239 10.00 -27.76 -0.03
C ILE A 239 11.49 -27.60 0.32
N SER A 240 12.41 -28.08 -0.52
CA SER A 240 13.86 -27.93 -0.30
C SER A 240 14.30 -26.46 -0.31
N ASN A 241 13.56 -25.61 -1.01
CA ASN A 241 13.78 -24.18 -1.08
C ASN A 241 12.69 -23.37 -0.35
N LEU A 242 12.02 -23.96 0.65
CA LEU A 242 10.90 -23.34 1.34
C LEU A 242 11.28 -21.99 1.95
N SER A 243 12.48 -21.88 2.53
CA SER A 243 13.00 -20.63 3.07
C SER A 243 13.04 -19.53 2.01
N LEU A 244 13.52 -19.86 0.80
CA LEU A 244 13.58 -18.94 -0.33
C LEU A 244 12.17 -18.57 -0.80
N ALA A 245 11.26 -19.55 -0.88
CA ALA A 245 9.86 -19.32 -1.22
C ALA A 245 9.19 -18.36 -0.24
N VAL A 246 9.39 -18.53 1.06
CA VAL A 246 8.87 -17.62 2.10
C VAL A 246 9.47 -16.23 1.96
N ILE A 247 10.79 -16.11 1.75
CA ILE A 247 11.47 -14.81 1.59
C ILE A 247 10.90 -14.06 0.37
N PHE A 248 10.81 -14.71 -0.80
CA PHE A 248 10.27 -14.07 -2.00
C PHE A 248 8.78 -13.74 -1.86
N SER A 249 8.00 -14.64 -1.25
CA SER A 249 6.58 -14.42 -0.96
C SER A 249 6.38 -13.15 -0.14
N LEU A 250 7.13 -13.01 0.96
CA LEU A 250 7.06 -11.83 1.83
C LEU A 250 7.63 -10.57 1.17
N PHE A 251 8.68 -10.69 0.36
CA PHE A 251 9.24 -9.57 -0.37
C PHE A 251 8.22 -8.98 -1.37
N PHE A 252 7.60 -9.80 -2.21
CA PHE A 252 6.61 -9.32 -3.19
C PHE A 252 5.32 -8.85 -2.53
N LEU A 253 4.93 -9.47 -1.41
CA LEU A 253 3.86 -8.97 -0.56
C LEU A 253 4.18 -7.56 -0.04
N PHE A 254 5.39 -7.33 0.46
CA PHE A 254 5.83 -6.02 0.94
C PHE A 254 5.82 -4.97 -0.17
N VAL A 255 6.32 -5.31 -1.37
CA VAL A 255 6.28 -4.43 -2.53
C VAL A 255 4.83 -4.07 -2.90
N GLY A 256 3.94 -5.07 -2.97
CA GLY A 256 2.51 -4.87 -3.25
C GLY A 256 1.81 -3.99 -2.21
N THR A 257 2.03 -4.25 -0.91
CA THR A 257 1.45 -3.44 0.18
C THR A 257 1.96 -2.01 0.17
N ARG A 258 3.25 -1.79 -0.11
CA ARG A 258 3.82 -0.44 -0.25
C ARG A 258 3.19 0.31 -1.42
N TYR A 259 3.00 -0.35 -2.57
CA TYR A 259 2.34 0.24 -3.72
C TYR A 259 0.87 0.58 -3.42
N SER A 260 0.15 -0.31 -2.71
CA SER A 260 -1.22 -0.08 -2.25
C SER A 260 -1.33 1.14 -1.33
N SER A 261 -0.40 1.27 -0.37
CA SER A 261 -0.41 2.37 0.61
C SER A 261 -0.24 3.76 -0.01
N ARG A 262 0.42 3.85 -1.18
CA ARG A 262 0.55 5.12 -1.93
C ARG A 262 -0.72 5.50 -2.68
N LYS A 263 -1.64 4.56 -2.87
CA LYS A 263 -2.87 4.76 -3.66
C LYS A 263 -4.12 4.81 -2.80
N PHE A 264 -4.15 4.10 -1.67
CA PHE A 264 -5.35 3.95 -0.87
C PHE A 264 -5.11 4.26 0.61
N LEU A 265 -6.07 4.93 1.23
CA LEU A 265 -6.07 5.27 2.65
C LEU A 265 -6.50 4.10 3.52
N THR A 266 -5.69 3.72 4.50
CA THR A 266 -6.06 2.66 5.45
C THR A 266 -7.22 3.10 6.34
N LYS A 267 -8.27 2.26 6.40
CA LYS A 267 -9.39 2.39 7.35
C LYS A 267 -9.02 1.72 8.67
#